data_AF-A0A946H5S4-F1
#
_entry.id   AF-A0A946H5S4-F1
#
_cell.length_a   1.000
_cell.length_b   1.000
_cell.length_c   1.000
_cell.angle_alpha   90.00
_cell.angle_beta   90.00
_cell.angle_gamma   90.00
#
_symmetry.space_group_name_H-M   'P 1'
#
loop_
_entity.id
_entity.type
_entity.pdbx_description
1 polymer ?
#
loop_
_entity_poly.entity_id
_entity_poly.type
_entity_poly.pdbx_seq_one_letter_code
_entity_poly.pdbx_strand_id
1 'polypeptide(L)' 'MKALFITTLSFCLISLFSCKKSECHDCHYDDAAGAEVELGEYCDDELEAIEASGYNDNGT' A
#
# COMPACT_ATOMS: atom_id res chain seq x y z
N MET A 1 -11.44 -28.99 -38.81
CA MET A 1 -11.33 -29.27 -37.36
C MET A 1 -9.89 -29.05 -36.89
N LYS A 2 -9.42 -27.79 -36.86
CA LYS A 2 -8.03 -27.44 -36.46
C LYS A 2 -7.98 -26.02 -35.85
N ALA A 3 -8.86 -25.14 -36.30
CA ALA A 3 -8.94 -23.74 -35.86
C ALA A 3 -9.67 -23.50 -34.53
N LEU A 4 -10.21 -24.55 -33.90
CA LEU A 4 -11.02 -24.45 -32.67
C LEU A 4 -10.20 -24.51 -31.37
N PHE A 5 -8.88 -24.78 -31.46
CA PHE A 5 -8.01 -24.92 -30.28
C PHE A 5 -7.19 -23.66 -29.95
N ILE A 6 -7.23 -22.62 -30.78
CA ILE A 6 -6.31 -21.47 -30.65
C ILE A 6 -6.94 -20.30 -29.86
N THR A 7 -8.27 -20.26 -29.71
CA THR A 7 -8.98 -19.13 -29.10
C THR A 7 -9.11 -19.17 -27.58
N THR A 8 -8.75 -20.27 -26.91
CA THR A 8 -8.89 -20.43 -25.46
C THR A 8 -7.65 -20.02 -24.64
N LEU A 9 -6.52 -19.67 -25.27
CA LEU A 9 -5.28 -19.38 -24.54
C LEU A 9 -5.15 -17.90 -24.08
N SER A 10 -6.03 -17.01 -24.54
CA SER A 10 -5.81 -15.56 -24.38
C SER A 10 -6.43 -14.91 -23.13
N PHE A 11 -7.13 -15.67 -22.27
CA PHE A 11 -7.81 -15.10 -21.09
C PHE A 11 -7.08 -15.30 -19.76
N CYS A 12 -5.92 -15.99 -19.74
CA CYS A 12 -5.18 -16.31 -18.52
C CYS A 12 -4.14 -15.26 -18.07
N LEU A 13 -3.98 -14.14 -18.78
CA LEU A 13 -2.90 -13.17 -18.48
C LEU A 13 -3.31 -11.97 -17.61
N ILE A 14 -4.59 -11.85 -17.24
CA ILE A 14 -5.08 -10.66 -16.50
C ILE A 14 -5.15 -10.91 -14.98
N SER A 15 -5.04 -12.16 -14.52
CA SER A 15 -5.11 -12.51 -13.09
C SER A 15 -3.80 -12.28 -12.31
N LEU A 16 -2.69 -11.96 -12.99
CA LEU A 16 -1.39 -11.71 -12.34
C LEU A 16 -1.23 -10.28 -11.82
N PHE A 17 -2.18 -9.38 -12.11
CA PHE A 17 -2.26 -8.05 -11.49
C PHE A 17 -3.17 -8.04 -10.26
N SER A 18 -3.38 -9.20 -9.61
CA SER A 18 -4.05 -9.24 -8.32
C SER A 18 -3.25 -8.37 -7.34
N CYS A 19 -3.93 -7.35 -6.83
CA CYS A 19 -3.41 -6.21 -6.10
C CYS A 19 -2.58 -6.60 -4.87
N LYS A 20 -1.29 -6.89 -5.07
CA LYS A 20 -0.24 -6.51 -4.12
C LYS A 20 0.50 -5.34 -4.72
N LYS A 21 -0.24 -4.25 -4.93
CA LYS A 21 0.39 -2.93 -4.94
C LYS A 21 0.76 -2.72 -3.47
N SER A 22 2.02 -2.43 -3.20
CA SER A 22 2.52 -2.08 -1.86
C SER A 22 1.44 -1.32 -1.07
N GLU A 23 1.14 -1.77 0.15
CA GLU A 23 0.12 -1.13 0.99
C GLU A 23 0.73 0.15 1.54
N CYS A 24 0.49 1.26 0.84
CA CYS A 24 1.01 2.57 1.16
C CYS A 24 -0.09 3.44 1.75
N HIS A 25 0.18 4.04 2.91
CA HIS A 25 -0.76 4.89 3.63
C HIS A 25 -0.07 6.20 4.03
N ASP A 26 -0.79 7.31 3.94
CA ASP A 26 -0.38 8.59 4.52
C ASP A 26 -0.56 8.54 6.05
N CYS A 27 0.52 8.76 6.79
CA CYS A 27 0.53 8.79 8.25
C CYS A 27 0.50 10.24 8.77
N HIS A 28 -0.24 10.46 9.86
CA HIS A 28 -0.30 11.72 10.61
C HIS A 28 -0.42 11.42 12.12
N TYR A 29 -0.14 12.43 12.94
CA TYR A 29 -0.47 12.41 14.37
C TYR A 29 -1.08 13.74 14.81
N ASP A 30 -1.83 13.72 15.91
CA ASP A 30 -2.34 14.94 16.55
C ASP A 30 -1.34 15.45 17.58
N ASP A 31 -0.94 16.72 17.48
CA ASP A 31 -0.07 17.35 18.48
C ASP A 31 -0.81 17.67 19.80
N ALA A 32 -0.10 18.23 20.78
CA ALA A 32 -0.68 18.60 22.08
C ALA A 32 -1.75 19.70 22.00
N ALA A 33 -1.81 20.45 20.89
CA ALA A 33 -2.85 21.43 20.60
C ALA A 33 -4.03 20.84 19.80
N GLY A 34 -3.94 19.56 19.40
CA GLY A 34 -4.92 18.85 18.59
C GLY A 34 -4.83 19.20 17.10
N ALA A 35 -3.67 19.68 16.63
CA ALA A 35 -3.42 19.90 15.20
C ALA A 35 -2.85 18.63 14.55
N GLU A 36 -3.41 18.25 13.40
CA GLU A 36 -2.88 17.16 12.58
C GLU A 36 -1.53 17.55 11.98
N VAL A 37 -0.51 16.72 12.21
CA VAL A 37 0.84 16.86 11.67
C VAL A 37 1.11 15.70 10.72
N GLU A 38 1.29 16.03 9.44
CA GLU A 38 1.58 15.08 8.36
C GLU A 38 3.00 14.51 8.48
N LEU A 39 3.12 13.18 8.47
CA LEU A 39 4.41 12.46 8.50
C LEU A 39 4.86 12.02 7.11
N GLY A 40 3.90 11.77 6.22
CA GLY A 40 4.13 11.32 4.84
C GLY A 40 3.58 9.92 4.57
N GLU A 41 3.79 9.43 3.34
CA GLU A 41 3.35 8.13 2.87
C GLU A 41 4.37 7.04 3.21
N TYR A 42 3.92 5.97 3.88
CA TYR A 42 4.73 4.80 4.22
C TYR A 42 4.11 3.54 3.64
N CYS A 43 4.95 2.59 3.22
CA CYS A 43 4.51 1.37 2.54
C CYS A 43 4.99 0.11 3.26
N ASP A 44 4.16 -0.94 3.20
CA ASP A 44 4.52 -2.31 3.57
C ASP A 44 5.18 -2.39 4.97
N ASP A 45 6.41 -2.91 5.08
CA ASP A 45 7.11 -3.10 6.35
C ASP A 45 7.40 -1.76 7.08
N GLU A 46 7.61 -0.66 6.35
CA GLU A 46 7.82 0.66 6.95
C GLU A 46 6.53 1.20 7.58
N LEU A 47 5.38 0.93 6.95
CA LEU A 47 4.07 1.25 7.50
C LEU A 47 3.79 0.43 8.77
N GLU A 48 4.00 -0.87 8.73
CA GLU A 48 3.81 -1.73 9.92
C GLU A 48 4.76 -1.31 11.07
N ALA A 49 6.01 -0.96 10.74
CA ALA A 49 6.98 -0.52 11.74
C ALA A 49 6.59 0.81 12.40
N ILE A 50 6.19 1.82 11.63
CA ILE A 50 5.85 3.15 12.17
C ILE A 50 4.55 3.10 12.99
N GLU A 51 3.56 2.31 12.56
CA GLU A 51 2.33 2.09 13.32
C GLU A 51 2.60 1.31 14.62
N ALA A 52 3.52 0.35 14.62
CA ALA A 52 3.88 -0.43 15.80
C ALA A 52 4.78 0.31 16.79
N SER A 53 5.76 1.08 16.32
CA SER A 53 6.67 1.84 17.18
C SER A 53 6.08 3.16 17.66
N GLY A 54 5.09 3.69 16.95
CA GLY A 54 4.65 5.07 17.04
C GLY A 54 5.70 6.04 16.46
N TYR A 55 5.33 7.32 16.40
CA TYR A 55 6.19 8.41 15.94
C TYR A 55 6.55 9.32 17.13
N ASN A 56 7.85 9.61 17.29
CA ASN A 56 8.35 10.56 18.27
C ASN A 56 8.96 11.75 17.53
N ASP A 57 8.12 12.75 17.28
CA ASP A 57 8.58 14.10 17.05
C ASP A 57 9.20 14.55 18.39
N ASN A 58 10.51 14.76 18.42
CA ASN A 58 11.20 15.13 19.64
C ASN A 58 10.91 16.62 19.93
N GLY A 59 9.62 16.91 20.15
CA GLY A 59 8.98 18.20 19.97
C GLY A 59 9.72 19.34 20.65
N THR A 60 9.83 20.46 19.94
CA THR A 60 10.04 21.78 20.55
C THR A 60 8.70 22.39 20.95
#